data_AF-A0A938CWF2-F1
#
_entry.id   AF-A0A938CWF2-F1
#
_cell.length_a   1.000
_cell.length_b   1.000
_cell.length_c   1.000
_cell.angle_alpha   90.00
_cell.angle_beta   90.00
_cell.angle_gamma   90.00
#
_symmetry.space_group_name_H-M   'P 1'
#
loop_
_entity.id
_entity.type
_entity.pdbx_description
1 polymer ?
#
loop_
_entity_poly.entity_id
_entity_poly.type
_entity_poly.pdbx_seq_one_letter_code
_entity_poly.pdbx_strand_id
1 'polypeptide(L)'
;MAGLKRDLQARAERRLQATTVGDLAHRGIAVFCWCNRCSHNAALPAATLVAKLGPHFPVPEVGGKLRCTSCGARDVASRPEWPSLGKVAGHS
;
A
#
# COMPACT_ATOMS: atom_id res chain seq x y z
N MET A 1 -10.60 -27.82 -10.51
CA MET A 1 -10.76 -26.77 -9.47
C MET A 1 -9.44 -26.50 -8.72
N ALA A 2 -8.28 -26.43 -9.39
CA ALA A 2 -6.97 -26.27 -8.74
C ALA A 2 -6.36 -24.85 -8.85
N GLY A 3 -7.02 -23.93 -9.54
CA GLY A 3 -6.56 -22.53 -9.71
C GLY A 3 -6.83 -21.68 -8.46
N LEU A 4 -8.08 -21.68 -8.00
CA LEU A 4 -8.52 -20.84 -6.87
C LEU A 4 -7.67 -21.03 -5.59
N LYS A 5 -7.32 -22.27 -5.24
CA LYS A 5 -6.50 -22.56 -4.05
C LYS A 5 -5.10 -21.96 -4.16
N ARG A 6 -4.48 -22.01 -5.36
CA ARG A 6 -3.15 -21.45 -5.61
C ARG A 6 -3.14 -19.92 -5.50
N ASP A 7 -4.17 -19.25 -6.02
CA ASP A 7 -4.31 -17.80 -5.90
C ASP A 7 -4.47 -17.33 -4.45
N LEU A 8 -5.24 -18.09 -3.64
CA LEU A 8 -5.42 -17.80 -2.22
C LEU A 8 -4.11 -17.98 -1.43
N GLN A 9 -3.33 -19.03 -1.73
CA GLN A 9 -2.02 -19.24 -1.10
C GLN A 9 -1.05 -18.10 -1.45
N ALA A 10 -0.92 -17.73 -2.72
CA ALA A 10 -0.04 -16.65 -3.15
C ALA A 10 -0.41 -15.30 -2.50
N ARG A 11 -1.71 -15.02 -2.31
CA ARG A 11 -2.17 -13.82 -1.60
C ARG A 11 -1.82 -13.87 -0.11
N ALA A 12 -1.96 -15.02 0.54
CA ALA A 12 -1.61 -15.19 1.95
C ALA A 12 -0.10 -15.03 2.18
N GLU A 13 0.73 -15.65 1.33
CA GLU A 13 2.19 -15.51 1.38
C GLU A 13 2.63 -14.05 1.16
N ARG A 14 2.04 -13.35 0.18
CA ARG A 14 2.30 -11.92 -0.04
C ARG A 14 1.91 -11.06 1.16
N ARG A 15 0.86 -11.40 1.89
CA ARG A 15 0.48 -10.71 3.14
C ARG A 15 1.51 -10.94 4.24
N LEU A 16 1.98 -12.17 4.40
CA LEU A 16 3.00 -12.51 5.39
C LEU A 16 4.35 -11.81 5.13
N GLN A 17 4.68 -11.57 3.86
CA GLN A 17 5.90 -10.87 3.44
C GLN A 17 5.72 -9.36 3.25
N ALA A 18 4.51 -8.82 3.46
CA ALA A 18 4.24 -7.41 3.23
C ALA A 18 4.93 -6.55 4.30
N THR A 19 5.63 -5.50 3.87
CA THR A 19 6.08 -4.45 4.79
C THR A 19 4.88 -3.87 5.53
N THR A 20 5.03 -3.68 6.84
CA THR A 20 3.98 -3.13 7.68
C THR A 20 4.09 -1.61 7.78
N VAL A 21 3.00 -0.94 8.15
CA VAL A 21 3.02 0.51 8.40
C VAL A 21 3.93 0.88 9.57
N GLY A 22 4.14 -0.02 10.54
CA GLY A 22 5.08 0.14 11.63
C GLY A 22 6.53 0.19 11.16
N ASP A 23 6.93 -0.73 10.27
CA ASP A 23 8.27 -0.74 9.67
C ASP A 23 8.56 0.57 8.92
N LEU A 24 7.57 1.09 8.20
CA LEU A 24 7.69 2.36 7.50
C LEU A 24 7.80 3.54 8.47
N ALA A 25 6.99 3.55 9.53
CA ALA A 25 7.02 4.59 10.55
C ALA A 25 8.38 4.66 11.26
N HIS A 26 8.95 3.50 11.62
CA HIS A 26 10.29 3.42 12.21
C HIS A 26 11.39 3.97 11.29
N ARG A 27 11.18 3.87 9.97
CA ARG A 27 12.12 4.35 8.95
C ARG A 27 11.83 5.78 8.47
N GLY A 28 10.78 6.43 8.98
CA GLY A 28 10.35 7.76 8.54
C GLY A 28 9.83 7.79 7.09
N ILE A 29 9.31 6.67 6.59
CA ILE A 29 8.87 6.51 5.19
C ILE A 29 7.34 6.59 5.14
N ALA A 30 6.80 7.34 4.18
CA ALA A 30 5.36 7.48 4.00
C ALA A 30 4.76 6.33 3.15
N VAL A 31 3.43 6.26 3.12
CA VAL A 31 2.68 5.38 2.22
C VAL A 31 2.11 6.20 1.07
N PHE A 32 2.58 5.94 -0.15
CA PHE A 32 2.04 6.53 -1.36
C PHE A 32 0.70 5.85 -1.71
N CYS A 33 -0.34 6.66 -1.86
CA CYS A 33 -1.69 6.22 -2.21
C CYS A 33 -2.09 6.80 -3.56
N TRP A 34 -2.63 5.96 -4.45
CA TRP A 34 -3.08 6.35 -5.79
C TRP A 34 -4.52 5.88 -6.04
N CYS A 35 -5.40 6.80 -6.41
CA CYS A 35 -6.77 6.43 -6.81
C CYS A 35 -6.82 5.98 -8.26
N ASN A 36 -7.24 4.73 -8.49
CA ASN A 36 -7.35 4.16 -9.84
C ASN A 36 -8.49 4.76 -10.68
N ARG A 37 -9.37 5.58 -10.07
CA ARG A 37 -10.54 6.18 -10.72
C ARG A 37 -10.30 7.58 -11.27
N CYS A 38 -9.59 8.43 -10.53
CA CYS A 38 -9.38 9.84 -10.90
C CYS A 38 -7.91 10.26 -10.86
N SER A 39 -6.98 9.33 -10.65
CA SER A 39 -5.53 9.59 -10.58
C SER A 39 -5.08 10.53 -9.46
N HIS A 40 -5.99 10.94 -8.56
CA HIS A 40 -5.65 11.66 -7.34
C HIS A 40 -4.75 10.78 -6.46
N ASN A 41 -3.66 11.36 -5.99
CA ASN A 41 -2.67 10.67 -5.19
C ASN A 41 -2.21 11.53 -4.01
N ALA A 42 -1.75 10.86 -2.95
CA ALA A 42 -1.25 11.51 -1.76
C ALA A 42 -0.26 10.58 -1.04
N ALA A 43 0.74 11.17 -0.39
CA ALA A 43 1.61 10.49 0.56
C ALA A 43 1.03 10.64 1.97
N LEU A 44 0.76 9.51 2.64
CA LEU A 44 0.25 9.49 4.01
C LEU A 44 1.39 9.16 4.98
N PRO A 45 1.62 9.96 6.03
CA PRO A 45 2.62 9.63 7.05
C PRO A 45 2.32 8.28 7.70
N ALA A 46 3.30 7.38 7.73
CA ALA A 46 3.12 6.04 8.30
C ALA A 46 2.74 6.09 9.80
N ALA A 47 3.27 7.05 10.56
CA ALA A 47 2.90 7.26 11.97
C ALA A 47 1.37 7.48 12.15
N THR A 48 0.75 8.26 11.27
CA THR A 48 -0.71 8.48 11.28
C THR A 48 -1.47 7.19 10.97
N LEU A 49 -0.93 6.35 10.08
CA LEU A 49 -1.54 5.05 9.75
C LEU A 49 -1.38 4.05 10.90
N VAL A 50 -0.23 4.03 11.59
CA VAL A 50 -0.01 3.22 12.80
C VAL A 50 -1.03 3.55 13.86
N ALA A 51 -1.27 4.85 14.12
CA ALA A 51 -2.24 5.30 15.11
C ALA A 51 -3.69 4.86 14.81
N LYS A 52 -4.04 4.68 13.52
CA LYS A 52 -5.40 4.33 13.08
C LYS A 52 -5.63 2.85 12.83
N LEU A 53 -4.61 2.14 12.36
CA LEU A 53 -4.70 0.76 11.84
C LEU A 53 -3.87 -0.24 12.64
N GLY A 54 -2.99 0.25 13.53
CA GLY A 54 -2.00 -0.55 14.24
C GLY A 54 -0.69 -0.74 13.46
N PRO A 55 0.43 -1.01 14.16
CA PRO A 55 1.75 -1.08 13.54
C PRO A 55 1.92 -2.26 12.59
N HIS A 56 1.25 -3.38 12.83
CA HIS A 56 1.36 -4.59 12.01
C HIS A 56 0.49 -4.57 10.75
N PHE A 57 -0.20 -3.46 10.46
CA PHE A 57 -1.09 -3.39 9.31
C PHE A 57 -0.28 -3.41 8.00
N PRO A 58 -0.59 -4.31 7.04
CA PRO A 58 0.19 -4.45 5.82
C PRO A 58 -0.07 -3.28 4.85
N VAL A 59 1.01 -2.69 4.33
CA VAL A 59 0.94 -1.51 3.44
C VAL A 59 0.06 -1.73 2.20
N PRO A 60 0.09 -2.88 1.49
CA PRO A 60 -0.78 -3.13 0.33
C PRO A 60 -2.28 -3.11 0.65
N GLU A 61 -2.67 -3.28 1.91
CA GLU A 61 -4.08 -3.29 2.32
C GLU A 61 -4.60 -1.92 2.77
N VAL A 62 -3.69 -0.94 2.95
CA VAL A 62 -4.05 0.41 3.40
C VAL A 62 -5.08 1.02 2.47
N GLY A 63 -4.91 0.87 1.16
CA GLY A 63 -5.83 1.34 0.13
C GLY A 63 -7.28 0.88 0.34
N GLY A 64 -7.49 -0.36 0.82
CA GLY A 64 -8.82 -0.89 1.12
C GLY A 64 -9.52 -0.22 2.31
N LYS A 65 -8.78 0.54 3.12
CA LYS A 65 -9.31 1.35 4.24
C LYS A 65 -9.51 2.82 3.87
N LEU A 66 -9.13 3.23 2.66
CA LEU A 66 -9.17 4.62 2.22
C LEU A 66 -10.40 4.93 1.36
N ARG A 67 -10.73 6.22 1.32
CA ARG A 67 -11.70 6.81 0.40
C ARG A 67 -11.04 8.01 -0.26
N CYS A 68 -11.04 8.06 -1.59
CA CYS A 68 -10.50 9.19 -2.32
C CYS A 68 -11.30 10.45 -1.99
N THR A 69 -10.62 11.52 -1.56
CA THR A 69 -11.27 12.80 -1.22
C THR A 69 -11.74 13.57 -2.44
N SER A 70 -11.16 13.31 -3.62
CA SER A 70 -11.54 13.96 -4.88
C SER A 70 -12.80 13.35 -5.50
N CYS A 71 -12.91 12.02 -5.58
CA CYS A 71 -14.02 11.35 -6.28
C CYS A 71 -14.88 10.44 -5.40
N GLY A 72 -14.54 10.25 -4.13
CA GLY A 72 -15.29 9.39 -3.20
C GLY A 72 -15.10 7.88 -3.39
N ALA A 73 -14.35 7.43 -4.40
CA ALA A 73 -14.13 6.00 -4.66
C ALA A 73 -13.26 5.33 -3.58
N ARG A 74 -13.44 4.01 -3.40
CA ARG A 74 -12.64 3.14 -2.51
C ARG A 74 -11.64 2.26 -3.28
N ASP A 75 -11.35 2.64 -4.52
CA ASP A 75 -10.40 1.96 -5.39
C ASP A 75 -9.07 2.72 -5.36
N VAL A 76 -8.32 2.45 -4.29
CA VAL A 76 -7.05 3.10 -3.97
C VAL A 76 -5.97 2.03 -3.87
N ALA A 77 -4.92 2.16 -4.68
CA ALA A 77 -3.70 1.39 -4.52
C ALA A 77 -2.79 2.05 -3.48
N SER A 78 -2.12 1.26 -2.65
CA SER A 78 -1.16 1.74 -1.65
C SER A 78 0.16 1.01 -1.76
N ARG A 79 1.26 1.75 -1.65
CA ARG A 79 2.63 1.23 -1.66
C ARG A 79 3.53 2.06 -0.73
N PRO A 80 4.65 1.52 -0.25
CA PRO A 80 5.65 2.34 0.42
C PRO A 80 6.17 3.43 -0.52
N GLU A 81 6.34 4.64 -0.01
CA GLU A 81 7.00 5.73 -0.71
C GLU A 81 8.52 5.62 -0.51
N TRP A 82 9.11 4.54 -1.03
CA TRP A 82 10.56 4.37 -0.96
C TRP A 82 11.24 5.58 -1.59
N PRO A 83 12.15 6.27 -0.88
CA PRO A 83 12.96 7.30 -1.51
C PRO A 83 13.69 6.64 -2.68
N SER A 84 13.50 7.18 -3.87
CA SER A 84 14.06 6.59 -5.08
C SER A 84 15.58 6.58 -4.98
N LEU A 85 16.18 5.40 -5.15
CA LEU A 85 17.58 5.27 -5.56
C LEU A 85 17.69 5.68 -7.03
N GLY A 86 17.38 6.93 -7.37
CA GLY A 86 17.38 7.42 -8.76
C GLY A 86 16.39 6.70 -9.69
N LYS A 87 16.36 7.10 -10.96
CA LYS A 87 15.50 6.51 -12.01
C LYS A 87 15.81 5.02 -12.20
N VAL A 88 14.86 4.13 -11.92
CA VAL A 88 14.78 2.86 -12.65
C VAL A 88 14.20 3.15 -14.03
N ALA A 89 15.10 3.53 -14.95
CA ALA A 89 14.80 3.53 -16.36
C ALA A 89 14.70 2.08 -16.86
N GLY A 90 13.70 1.78 -17.68
CA GLY A 90 13.72 0.66 -18.62
C GLY A 90 12.73 -0.46 -18.36
N HIS A 91 11.53 -0.35 -18.94
CA HIS A 91 10.98 -1.49 -19.68
C HIS A 91 10.89 -1.05 -21.13
N SER A 92 11.83 -1.54 -21.94
CA SER A 92 11.76 -1.57 -23.41
C SER A 92 10.75 -2.60 -23.87
#